data_AF-A0A0B7BTG1-F1
#
_entry.id   AF-A0A0B7BTG1-F1
#
_cell.length_a   1.000
_cell.length_b   1.000
_cell.length_c   1.000
_cell.angle_alpha   90.00
_cell.angle_beta   90.00
_cell.angle_gamma   90.00
#
_symmetry.space_group_name_H-M   'P 1'
#
loop_
_entity.id
_entity.type
_entity.pdbx_description
1 polymer ?
#
loop_
_entity_poly.entity_id
_entity_poly.type
_entity_poly.pdbx_seq_one_letter_code
_entity_poly.pdbx_strand_id
1 'polypeptide(L)'
;MERILNILMFSELSLMNPATLTVATLTTMMTLYVYFKQPSIILQAYFRVAVRWSGMKVKFTKPLEGGFSFSYGEKGHRVKGQMSILMLHGFSADHFMWASIVQNIPAGVHVVAVDLPGHGFSSDPEDEEDIGIRGQLLRVRQFLDLV
;
A
#
# COMPACT_ATOMS: atom_id res chain seq x y z
N MET A 1 31.25 -13.75 36.02
CA MET A 1 29.97 -14.15 35.40
C MET A 1 29.81 -13.55 34.00
N GLU A 2 30.05 -12.25 33.81
CA GLU A 2 29.95 -11.57 32.50
C GLU A 2 30.86 -12.13 31.40
N ARG A 3 32.09 -12.53 31.73
CA ARG A 3 33.06 -13.07 30.76
C ARG A 3 32.60 -14.42 30.15
N ILE A 4 31.86 -15.22 30.90
CA ILE A 4 31.34 -16.52 30.46
C ILE A 4 30.08 -16.32 29.60
N LEU A 5 29.23 -15.34 29.94
CA LEU A 5 28.08 -14.95 29.12
C LEU A 5 28.48 -14.40 27.75
N ASN A 6 29.52 -13.56 27.68
CA ASN A 6 30.03 -13.06 26.40
C ASN A 6 30.62 -14.17 25.52
N ILE A 7 31.36 -15.13 26.11
CA ILE A 7 31.93 -16.24 25.34
C ILE A 7 30.83 -17.13 24.75
N LEU A 8 29.76 -17.41 25.50
CA LEU A 8 28.63 -18.22 25.03
C LEU A 8 27.75 -17.49 24.00
N MET A 9 27.63 -16.15 24.08
CA MET A 9 26.87 -15.38 23.09
C MET A 9 27.58 -15.23 21.74
N PHE A 10 28.91 -15.21 21.72
CA PHE A 10 29.71 -14.96 20.51
C PHE A 10 30.38 -16.22 19.92
N SER A 11 30.40 -17.36 20.62
CA SER A 11 30.98 -18.61 20.10
C SER A 11 30.29 -19.11 18.83
N GLU A 12 28.97 -18.98 18.75
CA GLU A 12 28.16 -19.34 17.58
C GLU A 12 28.53 -18.48 16.36
N LEU A 13 28.76 -17.18 16.55
CA LEU A 13 29.18 -16.25 15.47
C LEU A 13 30.58 -16.59 14.94
N SER A 14 31.49 -17.01 15.81
CA SER A 14 32.86 -17.37 15.43
C SER A 14 32.94 -18.67 14.61
N LEU A 15 31.89 -19.49 14.62
CA LEU A 15 31.75 -20.72 13.84
C LEU A 15 31.10 -20.47 12.46
N MET A 16 30.54 -19.28 12.21
CA MET A 16 29.93 -18.93 10.93
C MET A 16 30.98 -18.53 9.89
N ASN A 17 30.74 -18.88 8.63
CA ASN A 17 31.59 -18.44 7.51
C ASN A 17 31.65 -16.90 7.48
N PRO A 18 32.85 -16.28 7.32
CA PRO A 18 33.00 -14.83 7.26
C PRO A 18 32.10 -14.16 6.21
N ALA A 19 31.80 -14.85 5.11
CA ALA A 19 30.85 -14.37 4.10
C ALA A 19 29.42 -14.25 4.67
N THR A 20 28.96 -15.24 5.44
CA THR A 20 27.64 -15.23 6.07
C THR A 20 27.52 -14.10 7.09
N LEU A 21 28.55 -13.90 7.91
CA LEU A 21 28.59 -12.81 8.89
C LEU A 21 28.57 -11.43 8.21
N THR A 22 29.32 -11.28 7.12
CA THR A 22 29.35 -10.03 6.33
C THR A 22 27.98 -9.73 5.74
N VAL A 23 27.32 -10.73 5.13
CA VAL A 23 25.97 -10.56 4.58
C VAL A 23 24.97 -10.19 5.67
N ALA A 24 24.94 -10.91 6.78
CA ALA A 24 24.03 -10.62 7.89
C ALA A 24 24.20 -9.20 8.42
N THR A 25 25.45 -8.76 8.63
CA THR A 25 25.76 -7.42 9.13
C THR A 25 25.30 -6.34 8.15
N LEU A 26 25.59 -6.51 6.85
CA LEU A 26 25.16 -5.57 5.81
C LEU A 26 23.63 -5.51 5.69
N THR A 27 22.95 -6.66 5.77
CA THR A 27 21.49 -6.71 5.76
C THR A 27 20.91 -5.99 6.97
N THR A 28 21.41 -6.25 8.19
CA THR A 28 20.96 -5.56 9.40
C THR A 28 21.19 -4.05 9.30
N MET A 29 22.37 -3.61 8.88
CA MET A 29 22.66 -2.18 8.70
C MET A 29 21.74 -1.53 7.67
N MET A 30 21.49 -2.20 6.54
CA MET A 30 20.57 -1.71 5.51
C MET A 30 19.13 -1.62 6.02
N THR A 31 18.64 -2.65 6.72
CA THR A 31 17.30 -2.64 7.31
C THR A 31 17.14 -1.53 8.33
N LEU A 32 18.12 -1.34 9.23
CA LEU A 32 18.12 -0.24 10.20
C LEU A 32 18.15 1.13 9.49
N TYR A 33 18.98 1.27 8.46
CA TYR A 33 19.03 2.50 7.66
C TYR A 33 17.67 2.83 7.04
N VAL A 34 17.03 1.86 6.37
CA VAL A 34 15.69 2.03 5.79
C VAL A 34 14.66 2.36 6.86
N TYR A 35 14.68 1.65 8.00
CA TYR A 35 13.77 1.90 9.11
C TYR A 35 13.86 3.33 9.65
N PHE A 36 15.08 3.85 9.88
CA PHE A 36 15.27 5.18 10.45
C PHE A 36 15.16 6.32 9.43
N LYS A 37 15.49 6.08 8.16
CA LYS A 37 15.47 7.15 7.13
C LYS A 37 14.21 7.17 6.29
N GLN A 38 13.62 6.02 6.00
CA GLN A 38 12.47 5.88 5.10
C GLN A 38 11.50 4.78 5.59
N PRO A 39 10.92 4.94 6.81
CA PRO A 39 10.01 3.93 7.37
C PRO A 39 8.78 3.69 6.48
N SER A 40 8.38 4.67 5.67
CA SER A 40 7.28 4.58 4.72
C SER A 40 7.48 3.46 3.70
N ILE A 41 8.72 3.15 3.28
CA ILE A 41 8.98 2.06 2.32
C ILE A 41 8.60 0.70 2.90
N ILE A 42 8.94 0.46 4.18
CA ILE A 42 8.61 -0.81 4.85
C ILE A 42 7.10 -0.98 4.92
N LEU A 43 6.40 0.08 5.34
CA LEU A 43 4.95 0.08 5.46
C LEU A 43 4.26 -0.10 4.09
N GLN A 44 4.71 0.62 3.06
CA GLN A 44 4.17 0.48 1.70
C GLN A 44 4.46 -0.89 1.09
N ALA A 45 5.61 -1.51 1.40
CA ALA A 45 5.93 -2.86 0.95
C ALA A 45 4.96 -3.88 1.58
N TYR A 46 4.73 -3.77 2.90
CA TYR A 46 3.73 -4.58 3.60
C TYR A 46 2.33 -4.42 2.97
N PHE A 47 1.86 -3.19 2.78
CA PHE A 47 0.54 -2.94 2.20
C PHE A 47 0.43 -3.43 0.75
N ARG A 48 1.47 -3.25 -0.08
CA ARG A 48 1.48 -3.80 -1.45
C ARG A 48 1.32 -5.31 -1.48
N VAL A 49 1.97 -6.02 -0.56
CA VAL A 49 1.82 -7.48 -0.43
C VAL A 49 0.40 -7.83 0.02
N ALA A 50 -0.14 -7.14 1.03
CA ALA A 50 -1.50 -7.37 1.53
C ALA A 50 -2.57 -7.17 0.45
N VAL A 51 -2.48 -6.10 -0.33
CA VAL A 51 -3.39 -5.84 -1.47
C VAL A 51 -3.32 -6.95 -2.49
N ARG A 52 -2.11 -7.40 -2.83
CA ARG A 52 -1.92 -8.46 -3.82
C ARG A 52 -2.51 -9.79 -3.34
N TRP A 53 -2.39 -10.10 -2.05
CA TRP A 53 -3.02 -11.27 -1.42
C TRP A 53 -4.54 -11.17 -1.30
N SER A 54 -5.11 -9.97 -1.27
CA SER A 54 -6.58 -9.79 -1.31
C SER A 54 -7.23 -10.14 -2.66
N GLY A 55 -6.40 -10.31 -3.71
CA GLY A 55 -6.85 -10.48 -5.09
C GLY A 55 -7.08 -9.14 -5.82
N MET A 56 -6.83 -8.01 -5.17
CA MET A 56 -6.82 -6.70 -5.82
C MET A 56 -5.53 -6.46 -6.60
N LYS A 57 -5.65 -5.71 -7.69
CA LYS A 57 -4.55 -5.13 -8.44
C LYS A 57 -4.59 -3.62 -8.28
N VAL A 58 -3.47 -3.03 -7.88
CA VAL A 58 -3.31 -1.56 -7.87
C VAL A 58 -3.25 -1.07 -9.31
N LYS A 59 -4.06 -0.07 -9.62
CA LYS A 59 -4.18 0.58 -10.92
C LYS A 59 -4.19 2.10 -10.73
N PHE A 60 -3.94 2.80 -11.83
CA PHE A 60 -4.06 4.24 -11.93
C PHE A 60 -4.98 4.58 -13.10
N THR A 61 -5.78 5.63 -12.97
CA THR A 61 -6.54 6.15 -14.10
C THR A 61 -5.59 6.81 -15.10
N LYS A 62 -6.08 7.03 -16.32
CA LYS A 62 -5.39 7.97 -17.22
C LYS A 62 -5.30 9.34 -16.53
N PRO A 63 -4.17 10.06 -16.67
CA PRO A 63 -4.08 11.42 -16.17
C PRO A 63 -5.17 12.30 -16.80
N LEU A 64 -5.85 13.07 -15.97
CA LEU A 64 -6.78 14.12 -16.34
C LEU A 64 -5.99 15.39 -16.75
N GLU A 65 -6.71 16.42 -17.14
CA GLU A 65 -6.14 17.76 -17.29
C GLU A 65 -5.41 18.18 -16.00
N GLY A 66 -4.26 18.84 -16.14
CA GLY A 66 -3.37 19.14 -14.99
C GLY A 66 -2.52 17.95 -14.52
N GLY A 67 -2.64 16.77 -15.13
CA GLY A 67 -1.86 15.58 -14.77
C GLY A 67 -2.40 14.82 -13.55
N PHE A 68 -3.57 15.22 -13.03
CA PHE A 68 -4.22 14.55 -11.91
C PHE A 68 -4.57 13.10 -12.25
N SER A 69 -4.27 12.15 -11.36
CA SER A 69 -4.67 10.75 -11.53
C SER A 69 -5.16 10.13 -10.23
N PHE A 70 -6.11 9.20 -10.34
CA PHE A 70 -6.57 8.42 -9.20
C PHE A 70 -5.77 7.12 -9.10
N SER A 71 -5.40 6.74 -7.87
CA SER A 71 -4.97 5.38 -7.55
C SER A 71 -6.11 4.57 -6.96
N TYR A 72 -6.19 3.29 -7.33
CA TYR A 72 -7.24 2.42 -6.83
C TYR A 72 -6.83 0.94 -6.89
N GLY A 73 -7.37 0.15 -5.98
CA GLY A 73 -7.34 -1.30 -6.03
C GLY A 73 -8.55 -1.86 -6.75
N GLU A 74 -8.36 -2.80 -7.67
CA GLU A 74 -9.46 -3.47 -8.38
C GLU A 74 -9.36 -4.99 -8.27
N LYS A 75 -10.48 -5.63 -7.92
CA LYS A 75 -10.65 -7.09 -7.96
C LYS A 75 -11.77 -7.45 -8.93
N GLY A 76 -11.52 -8.46 -9.76
CA GLY A 76 -12.43 -8.85 -10.84
C GLY A 76 -12.36 -7.88 -12.01
N HIS A 77 -13.44 -7.81 -12.78
CA HIS A 77 -13.60 -6.84 -13.87
C HIS A 77 -15.07 -6.47 -14.02
N ARG A 78 -15.35 -5.24 -14.47
CA ARG A 78 -16.72 -4.77 -14.68
C ARG A 78 -17.41 -5.58 -15.78
N VAL A 79 -18.60 -6.09 -15.48
CA VAL A 79 -19.47 -6.80 -16.44
C VAL A 79 -20.81 -6.10 -16.50
N LYS A 80 -21.29 -5.81 -17.71
CA LYS A 80 -22.58 -5.14 -17.91
C LYS A 80 -23.71 -5.99 -17.30
N GLY A 81 -24.52 -5.37 -16.45
CA GLY A 81 -25.63 -6.03 -15.75
C GLY A 81 -25.23 -6.78 -14.47
N GLN A 82 -23.95 -6.79 -14.09
CA GLN A 82 -23.51 -7.30 -12.79
C GLN A 82 -23.22 -6.15 -11.82
N MET A 83 -23.48 -6.40 -10.53
CA MET A 83 -23.20 -5.45 -9.46
C MET A 83 -21.69 -5.24 -9.30
N SER A 84 -21.30 -3.99 -9.04
CA SER A 84 -19.95 -3.64 -8.61
C SER A 84 -20.00 -2.98 -7.24
N ILE A 85 -18.96 -3.19 -6.43
CA ILE A 85 -18.83 -2.57 -5.11
C ILE A 85 -17.76 -1.48 -5.20
N LEU A 86 -18.14 -0.24 -4.86
CA LEU A 86 -17.21 0.86 -4.63
C LEU A 86 -16.89 0.94 -3.13
N MET A 87 -15.61 0.99 -2.79
CA MET A 87 -15.13 1.18 -1.43
C MET A 87 -14.43 2.53 -1.30
N LEU A 88 -14.90 3.34 -0.34
CA LEU A 88 -14.37 4.66 -0.04
C LEU A 88 -13.76 4.63 1.37
N HIS A 89 -12.47 4.98 1.48
CA HIS A 89 -11.80 5.05 2.77
C HIS A 89 -12.16 6.31 3.56
N GLY A 90 -11.78 6.34 4.85
CA GLY A 90 -11.93 7.50 5.73
C GLY A 90 -10.67 8.39 5.78
N PHE A 91 -10.66 9.37 6.69
CA PHE A 91 -9.54 10.28 6.88
C PHE A 91 -8.22 9.55 7.17
N SER A 92 -7.13 9.99 6.54
CA SER A 92 -5.76 9.43 6.69
C SER A 92 -5.59 7.96 6.28
N ALA A 93 -6.63 7.33 5.73
CA ALA A 93 -6.57 5.99 5.17
C ALA A 93 -6.39 6.04 3.64
N ASP A 94 -6.25 4.86 3.04
CA ASP A 94 -6.12 4.62 1.60
C ASP A 94 -6.82 3.31 1.22
N HIS A 95 -6.79 2.93 -0.06
CA HIS A 95 -7.43 1.73 -0.61
C HIS A 95 -6.90 0.42 0.00
N PHE A 96 -5.73 0.43 0.65
CA PHE A 96 -5.15 -0.77 1.26
C PHE A 96 -5.94 -1.23 2.48
N MET A 97 -6.64 -0.32 3.17
CA MET A 97 -7.46 -0.67 4.34
C MET A 97 -8.50 -1.75 4.04
N TRP A 98 -8.92 -1.84 2.77
CA TRP A 98 -9.93 -2.77 2.31
C TRP A 98 -9.39 -4.17 2.02
N ALA A 99 -8.06 -4.39 2.03
CA ALA A 99 -7.45 -5.66 1.63
C ALA A 99 -8.03 -6.88 2.38
N SER A 100 -8.16 -6.81 3.70
CA SER A 100 -8.72 -7.91 4.51
C SER A 100 -10.20 -8.18 4.20
N ILE A 101 -10.97 -7.14 3.89
CA ILE A 101 -12.39 -7.27 3.54
C ILE A 101 -12.51 -7.86 2.14
N VAL A 102 -11.78 -7.32 1.16
CA VAL A 102 -11.83 -7.74 -0.24
C VAL A 102 -11.34 -9.18 -0.43
N GLN A 103 -10.38 -9.63 0.39
CA GLN A 103 -9.94 -11.03 0.39
C GLN A 103 -11.09 -12.02 0.60
N ASN A 104 -12.11 -11.64 1.38
CA ASN A 104 -13.26 -12.48 1.70
C ASN A 104 -14.44 -12.30 0.71
N ILE A 105 -14.34 -11.37 -0.24
CA ILE A 105 -15.35 -11.19 -1.29
C ILE A 105 -15.18 -12.28 -2.36
N PRO A 106 -16.26 -12.95 -2.82
CA PRO A 106 -16.18 -13.95 -3.89
C PRO A 106 -15.51 -13.41 -5.16
N ALA A 107 -14.71 -14.24 -5.84
CA ALA A 107 -13.91 -13.82 -7.00
C ALA A 107 -14.74 -13.27 -8.19
N GLY A 108 -16.01 -13.65 -8.30
CA GLY A 108 -16.93 -13.17 -9.34
C GLY A 108 -17.53 -11.78 -9.07
N VAL A 109 -17.32 -11.19 -7.89
CA VAL A 109 -17.82 -9.85 -7.58
C VAL A 109 -16.76 -8.82 -7.94
N HIS A 110 -17.14 -7.85 -8.76
CA HIS A 110 -16.28 -6.73 -9.12
C HIS A 110 -16.21 -5.72 -7.97
N VAL A 111 -14.98 -5.39 -7.56
CA VAL A 111 -14.72 -4.43 -6.48
C VAL A 111 -13.69 -3.41 -6.94
N VAL A 112 -13.97 -2.15 -6.65
CA VAL A 112 -13.04 -1.02 -6.82
C VAL A 112 -12.93 -0.26 -5.50
N ALA A 113 -11.71 -0.11 -5.00
CA ALA A 113 -11.37 0.65 -3.80
C ALA A 113 -10.47 1.82 -4.20
N VAL A 114 -10.98 3.05 -4.09
CA VAL A 114 -10.31 4.25 -4.62
C VAL A 114 -9.63 5.04 -3.50
N ASP A 115 -8.45 5.58 -3.79
CA ASP A 115 -7.83 6.63 -2.99
C ASP A 115 -8.50 7.97 -3.31
N LEU A 116 -9.11 8.59 -2.30
CA LEU A 116 -9.67 9.92 -2.42
C LEU A 116 -8.54 10.94 -2.72
N PRO A 117 -8.81 12.02 -3.46
CA PRO A 117 -7.88 13.12 -3.67
C PRO A 117 -7.18 13.54 -2.36
N GLY A 118 -5.85 13.69 -2.43
CA GLY A 118 -5.00 14.04 -1.28
C GLY A 118 -4.68 12.88 -0.33
N HIS A 119 -5.01 11.65 -0.71
CA HIS A 119 -4.76 10.45 0.09
C HIS A 119 -4.11 9.35 -0.75
N GLY A 120 -3.42 8.43 -0.07
CA GLY A 120 -2.79 7.28 -0.69
C GLY A 120 -1.85 7.66 -1.82
N PHE A 121 -2.14 7.17 -3.03
CA PHE A 121 -1.36 7.45 -4.24
C PHE A 121 -2.15 8.23 -5.30
N SER A 122 -3.35 8.69 -4.98
CA SER A 122 -4.05 9.67 -5.81
C SER A 122 -3.30 11.00 -5.74
N SER A 123 -3.38 11.76 -6.83
CA SER A 123 -2.82 13.12 -6.85
C SER A 123 -3.45 14.00 -5.76
N ASP A 124 -2.66 14.93 -5.24
CA ASP A 124 -3.17 15.97 -4.36
C ASP A 124 -4.13 16.88 -5.13
N PRO A 125 -5.22 17.37 -4.50
CA PRO A 125 -6.07 18.39 -5.08
C PRO A 125 -5.31 19.71 -5.23
N GLU A 126 -5.73 20.54 -6.17
CA GLU A 126 -5.17 21.89 -6.33
C GLU A 126 -5.61 22.81 -5.17
N ASP A 127 -4.83 23.85 -4.86
CA ASP A 127 -5.04 24.70 -3.67
C ASP A 127 -6.44 25.34 -3.59
N GLU A 128 -7.07 25.60 -4.73
CA GLU A 128 -8.38 26.26 -4.85
C GLU A 128 -9.56 25.27 -4.85
N GLU A 129 -9.28 23.96 -4.81
CA GLU A 129 -10.29 22.93 -4.99
C GLU A 129 -11.09 22.64 -3.70
N ASP A 130 -12.39 22.38 -3.84
CA ASP A 130 -13.24 22.00 -2.71
C ASP A 130 -12.87 20.59 -2.19
N ILE A 131 -12.09 20.53 -1.12
CA ILE A 131 -11.75 19.27 -0.43
C ILE A 131 -12.82 18.83 0.58
N GLY A 132 -13.93 19.57 0.69
CA GLY A 132 -15.08 19.19 1.50
C GLY A 132 -15.83 17.98 0.91
N ILE A 133 -16.87 17.54 1.62
CA ILE A 133 -17.67 16.37 1.22
C ILE A 133 -18.24 16.51 -0.20
N ARG A 134 -18.63 17.73 -0.60
CA ARG A 134 -19.21 17.98 -1.93
C ARG A 134 -18.17 17.81 -3.03
N GLY A 135 -17.03 18.48 -2.96
CA GLY A 135 -15.98 18.31 -3.97
C GLY A 135 -15.39 16.90 -3.99
N GLN A 136 -15.22 16.25 -2.83
CA GLN A 136 -14.86 14.83 -2.78
C GLN A 136 -15.87 13.94 -3.50
N LEU A 137 -17.18 14.17 -3.32
CA LEU A 137 -18.23 13.43 -4.04
C LEU A 137 -18.16 13.65 -5.56
N LEU A 138 -17.85 14.88 -6.01
CA LEU A 138 -17.68 15.20 -7.42
C LEU A 138 -16.48 14.44 -8.01
N ARG A 139 -15.36 14.39 -7.29
CA ARG A 139 -14.17 13.61 -7.69
C ARG A 139 -14.45 12.11 -7.73
N VAL A 140 -15.19 11.57 -6.77
CA VAL A 140 -15.63 10.16 -6.80
C VAL A 140 -16.53 9.88 -8.01
N ARG A 141 -17.45 10.79 -8.33
CA ARG A 141 -18.28 10.64 -9.54
C ARG A 141 -17.43 10.65 -10.81
N GLN A 142 -16.49 11.59 -10.93
CA GLN A 142 -15.56 11.65 -12.05
C GLN A 142 -14.73 10.36 -12.17
N PHE A 143 -14.25 9.83 -11.04
CA PHE A 143 -13.55 8.54 -11.01
C PHE A 143 -14.41 7.41 -11.59
N LEU A 144 -15.69 7.32 -11.20
CA LEU A 144 -16.60 6.28 -11.70
C LEU A 144 -16.86 6.37 -13.21
N ASP A 145 -16.77 7.57 -13.80
CA ASP A 145 -16.88 7.74 -15.25
C ASP A 145 -15.63 7.24 -16.00
N LEU A 146 -14.50 7.07 -15.30
CA LEU A 146 -13.23 6.61 -15.86
C LEU A 146 -13.01 5.09 -15.77
N VAL A 147 -13.79 4.36 -14.97
CA VAL A 147 -13.56 2.92 -14.64
C VAL A 147 -14.71 1.96 -14.97
#